data_AF-A0A541BMC8-F1
#
_entry.id   AF-A0A541BMC8-F1
#
_cell.length_a   1.000
_cell.length_b   1.000
_cell.length_c   1.000
_cell.angle_alpha   90.00
_cell.angle_beta   90.00
_cell.angle_gamma   90.00
#
_symmetry.space_group_name_H-M   'P 1'
#
loop_
_entity.id
_entity.type
_entity.pdbx_description
1 polymer ?
#
loop_
_entity_poly.entity_id
_entity_poly.type
_entity_poly.pdbx_seq_one_letter_code
_entity_poly.pdbx_strand_id
1 'polypeptide(L)' 'MMRLLIGVAAGYVLGTKAGRARYEQISRTTKAIVGSPATKKVIEVGRQRLSDSLNTQPRLEPLEAIDKDTTIYVPRDRK' A
#
# COMPACT_ATOMS: atom_id res chain seq x y z
N MET A 1 -7.29 49.49 -13.96
CA MET A 1 -6.72 48.20 -14.39
C MET A 1 -5.57 47.71 -13.51
N MET A 2 -4.49 48.50 -13.33
CA MET A 2 -3.27 48.08 -12.60
C MET A 2 -3.52 47.57 -11.16
N ARG A 3 -4.40 48.22 -10.40
CA ARG A 3 -4.73 47.83 -9.02
C ARG A 3 -5.34 46.42 -8.91
N LEU A 4 -6.09 46.02 -9.93
CA LEU A 4 -6.75 44.71 -10.01
C LEU A 4 -5.72 43.60 -10.28
N LEU A 5 -4.77 43.85 -11.18
CA LEU A 5 -3.66 42.95 -11.46
C LEU A 5 -2.77 42.74 -10.23
N ILE A 6 -2.50 43.80 -9.47
CA ILE A 6 -1.74 43.71 -8.22
C ILE A 6 -2.49 42.86 -7.18
N GLY A 7 -3.81 43.04 -7.05
CA GLY A 7 -4.64 42.23 -6.15
C GLY A 7 -4.64 40.75 -6.52
N VAL A 8 -4.76 40.42 -7.81
CA VAL A 8 -4.72 39.04 -8.32
C VAL A 8 -3.34 38.41 -8.08
N ALA A 9 -2.26 39.12 -8.39
CA ALA A 9 -0.91 38.63 -8.18
C ALA A 9 -0.61 38.39 -6.69
N ALA A 10 -1.00 39.32 -5.82
CA ALA A 10 -0.87 39.17 -4.37
C ALA A 10 -1.69 38.00 -3.84
N GLY A 11 -2.94 37.83 -4.31
CA GLY A 11 -3.80 36.71 -3.95
C GLY A 11 -3.22 35.36 -4.36
N TYR A 12 -2.63 35.26 -5.56
CA TYR A 12 -2.00 34.03 -6.04
C TYR A 12 -0.75 33.66 -5.22
N VAL A 13 0.12 34.64 -4.91
CA VAL A 13 1.33 34.40 -4.10
C VAL A 13 0.97 34.02 -2.66
N LEU A 14 -0.02 34.69 -2.06
CA LEU A 14 -0.46 34.37 -0.71
C LEU A 14 -1.19 33.02 -0.64
N GLY A 15 -2.03 32.72 -1.64
CA GLY A 15 -2.74 31.43 -1.74
C GLY A 15 -1.78 30.25 -1.94
N THR A 16 -0.78 30.40 -2.82
CA THR A 16 0.25 29.36 -3.04
C THR A 16 1.15 29.17 -1.82
N LYS A 17 1.49 30.26 -1.10
CA LYS A 17 2.34 30.20 0.10
C LYS A 17 1.62 29.64 1.33
N ALA A 18 0.33 29.92 1.50
CA ALA A 18 -0.44 29.51 2.68
C ALA A 18 -0.56 27.98 2.84
N GLY A 19 -0.54 27.22 1.74
CA GLY A 19 -0.66 25.76 1.79
C GLY A 19 0.59 25.05 2.34
N ARG A 20 1.78 25.65 2.23
CA ARG A 20 3.05 24.95 2.49
C ARG A 20 3.25 24.60 3.96
N ALA A 21 2.93 25.51 4.87
CA ALA A 21 3.15 25.29 6.31
C ALA A 21 2.31 24.14 6.87
N ARG A 22 1.03 24.06 6.47
CA ARG A 22 0.13 22.97 6.86
C ARG A 22 0.48 21.66 6.15
N TYR A 23 0.90 21.73 4.88
CA TYR A 23 1.38 20.56 4.14
C TYR A 23 2.62 19.94 4.79
N GLU A 24 3.59 20.76 5.22
CA GLU A 24 4.78 20.29 5.92
C GLU A 24 4.44 19.60 7.25
N GLN A 25 3.50 20.14 8.02
CA GLN A 25 3.04 19.51 9.27
C GLN A 25 2.41 18.14 9.00
N ILE A 26 1.52 18.03 8.02
CA ILE A 26 0.87 16.77 7.66
C ILE A 26 1.92 15.79 7.13
N SER A 27 2.78 16.22 6.20
CA SER A 27 3.82 15.39 5.61
C SER A 27 4.78 14.81 6.64
N ARG A 28 5.22 15.62 7.63
CA ARG A 28 6.08 15.17 8.72
C ARG A 28 5.40 14.10 9.58
N THR A 29 4.14 14.34 9.96
CA THR A 29 3.36 13.38 10.74
C THR A 29 3.14 12.08 9.97
N THR A 30 2.77 12.15 8.69
CA THR A 30 2.62 10.98 7.82
C THR A 30 3.93 10.21 7.69
N LYS A 31 5.06 10.88 7.47
CA LYS A 31 6.39 10.24 7.41
C LYS A 31 6.77 9.56 8.73
N ALA A 32 6.48 10.19 9.86
CA ALA A 32 6.74 9.60 11.18
C ALA A 32 5.90 8.33 11.42
N ILE A 33 4.61 8.38 11.03
CA ILE A 33 3.70 7.22 11.14
C ILE A 33 4.20 6.07 10.25
N VAL A 34 4.47 6.34 8.96
CA VAL A 34 4.95 5.33 7.99
C VAL A 34 6.33 4.78 8.38
N GLY A 35 7.19 5.60 8.99
CA GLY A 35 8.49 5.18 9.49
C GLY A 35 8.45 4.27 10.73
N SER A 36 7.30 4.15 11.40
CA SER A 36 7.19 3.42 12.66
C SER A 36 7.29 1.89 12.49
N PRO A 37 7.89 1.17 13.46
CA PRO A 37 7.95 -0.31 13.43
C PRO A 37 6.58 -0.98 13.39
N ALA A 38 5.58 -0.38 14.05
CA ALA A 38 4.21 -0.89 14.05
C ALA A 38 3.57 -0.85 12.66
N THR A 39 3.71 0.27 11.93
CA THR A 39 3.19 0.41 10.57
C THR A 39 3.90 -0.54 9.60
N LYS A 40 5.21 -0.74 9.73
CA LYS A 40 5.96 -1.73 8.93
C LYS A 40 5.42 -3.15 9.13
N LYS A 41 5.18 -3.55 10.39
CA LYS A 41 4.62 -4.87 10.72
C LYS A 41 3.22 -5.06 10.12
N VAL A 42 2.38 -4.03 10.13
CA VAL A 42 1.05 -4.07 9.50
C VAL A 42 1.14 -4.21 7.98
N ILE A 43 2.05 -3.46 7.33
CA ILE A 43 2.27 -3.56 5.87
C ILE A 43 2.77 -4.95 5.50
N GLU A 44 3.70 -5.52 6.26
CA GLU A 44 4.25 -6.85 6.01
C GLU A 44 3.19 -7.94 6.15
N VAL A 45 2.42 -7.93 7.23
CA VAL A 45 1.29 -8.85 7.42
C VAL A 45 0.24 -8.65 6.32
N GLY A 46 -0.06 -7.41 5.94
CA GLY A 46 -0.98 -7.09 4.84
C GLY A 46 -0.51 -7.65 3.51
N ARG A 47 0.79 -7.52 3.19
CA ARG A 47 1.41 -8.08 1.99
C ARG A 47 1.35 -9.61 1.99
N GLN A 48 1.64 -10.24 3.13
CA GLN A 48 1.54 -11.69 3.31
C GLN A 48 0.09 -12.16 3.04
N ARG A 49 -0.89 -11.53 3.68
CA ARG A 49 -2.31 -11.86 3.51
C ARG A 49 -2.81 -11.61 2.09
N LEU A 50 -2.34 -10.55 1.44
CA LEU A 50 -2.64 -10.29 0.04
C LEU A 50 -2.02 -11.37 -0.86
N SER A 51 -0.79 -11.77 -0.58
CA SER A 51 -0.14 -12.87 -1.31
C SER A 51 -0.87 -14.19 -1.11
N ASP A 52 -1.34 -14.49 0.11
CA ASP A 52 -2.15 -15.68 0.40
C ASP A 52 -3.50 -15.63 -0.31
N SER A 53 -4.13 -14.46 -0.40
CA SER A 53 -5.42 -14.28 -1.08
C SER A 53 -5.30 -14.28 -2.60
N LEU A 54 -4.18 -13.80 -3.14
CA LEU A 54 -3.88 -13.78 -4.58
C LEU A 54 -3.16 -15.05 -5.02
N ASN A 55 -2.71 -15.91 -4.09
CA ASN A 55 -2.13 -17.20 -4.39
C ASN A 55 -3.20 -18.08 -5.05
N THR A 56 -3.22 -18.02 -6.38
CA THR A 56 -3.95 -18.92 -7.29
C THR A 56 -3.22 -20.27 -7.42
N GLN A 57 -2.32 -20.61 -6.51
CA GLN A 57 -1.76 -21.95 -6.39
C GLN A 57 -2.66 -22.73 -5.43
N PRO A 58 -3.52 -23.64 -5.94
CA PRO A 58 -4.32 -24.50 -5.09
C PRO A 58 -3.37 -25.27 -4.18
N ARG A 59 -3.66 -25.25 -2.88
CA ARG A 59 -2.88 -25.98 -1.87
C ARG A 59 -2.74 -27.42 -2.35
N LEU A 60 -1.52 -27.78 -2.73
CA LEU A 60 -1.19 -29.11 -3.22
C LEU A 60 -1.34 -30.07 -2.06
N GLU A 61 -2.34 -30.93 -2.13
CA GLU A 61 -2.49 -32.02 -1.18
C GLU A 61 -1.89 -33.28 -1.81
N PRO A 62 -1.13 -34.08 -1.03
CA PRO A 62 -0.65 -35.36 -1.52
C PRO A 62 -1.86 -36.25 -1.79
N LEU A 63 -2.23 -36.37 -3.06
CA LEU A 63 -3.35 -37.16 -3.52
C LEU A 63 -2.77 -38.50 -3.95
N GLU A 64 -2.85 -39.45 -3.02
CA GLU A 64 -2.65 -40.89 -3.16
C GLU A 64 -1.33 -41.35 -3.83
N ALA A 65 -0.53 -42.12 -3.08
CA ALA A 65 0.73 -42.66 -3.56
C ALA A 65 0.49 -43.66 -4.70
N ILE A 66 1.06 -43.39 -5.88
CA ILE A 66 1.02 -44.32 -7.02
C ILE A 66 1.91 -45.55 -6.74
N ASP A 67 2.99 -45.36 -5.97
CA ASP A 67 3.87 -46.41 -5.44
C ASP A 67 4.61 -45.91 -4.19
N LYS A 68 5.30 -46.81 -3.45
CA LYS A 68 5.93 -46.56 -2.13
C LYS A 68 6.94 -45.39 -2.11
N ASP A 69 7.47 -44.99 -3.26
CA ASP A 69 8.53 -43.99 -3.39
C ASP A 69 8.14 -42.76 -4.23
N THR A 70 6.93 -42.69 -4.80
CA THR A 70 6.55 -41.58 -5.71
C THR A 70 5.20 -40.96 -5.31
N THR A 71 5.25 -39.70 -4.86
CA THR A 71 4.06 -38.90 -4.54
C THR A 71 3.83 -37.86 -5.63
N ILE A 72 2.61 -37.83 -6.21
CA ILE A 72 2.19 -36.81 -7.16
C ILE A 72 1.29 -35.80 -6.44
N TYR A 73 1.55 -34.52 -6.66
CA TYR A 73 0.79 -33.42 -6.10
C TYR A 73 -0.17 -32.87 -7.15
N VAL A 74 -1.48 -32.83 -6.85
CA VAL A 74 -2.49 -32.27 -7.76
C VAL A 74 -3.23 -31.09 -7.11
N PRO A 75 -3.63 -30.10 -7.94
CA PRO A 75 -4.52 -29.01 -7.54
C PRO A 75 -5.81 -29.48 -6.86
N ARG A 76 -6.09 -29.01 -5.64
CA ARG A 76 -7.41 -29.20 -5.02
C ARG A 76 -8.44 -28.32 -5.74
N ASP A 77 -9.24 -28.92 -6.63
CA ASP A 77 -10.38 -28.26 -7.26
C ASP A 77 -11.41 -27.86 -6.20
N ARG A 78 -11.77 -26.57 -6.17
CA ARG A 78 -12.91 -26.10 -5.37
C ARG A 78 -14.19 -26.55 -6.06
N LYS A 79 -14.92 -27.49 -5.45
CA LYS A 79 -16.37 -27.64 -5.67
C LYS A 79 -17.14 -26.69 -4.76
#